data_AF-A0A0K1NP94-F1
#
_entry.id   AF-A0A0K1NP94-F1
#
_cell.length_a   1.000
_cell.length_b   1.000
_cell.length_c   1.000
_cell.angle_alpha   90.00
_cell.angle_beta   90.00
_cell.angle_gamma   90.00
#
_symmetry.space_group_name_H-M   'P 1'
#
loop_
_entity.id
_entity.type
_entity.pdbx_description
1 polymer ?
#
loop_
_entity_poly.entity_id
_entity_poly.type
_entity_poly.pdbx_seq_one_letter_code
_entity_poly.pdbx_strand_id
1 'polypeptide(L)'
;MDEVFLLSDVDEFYEQLQKILSSKPAADRGNWIISNPCFEIWLYYCYKNDSTHDLACIEPLTVVERSKRLKKVCNEIVKGGLHGQYAFEHLQEGVEHSLEHYREDNNDIPVLFATQMHRLAQFIIGRMNANANEYDAYLKQQQINLEEIRKKSEV
;
A
#
# COMPACT_ATOMS: atom_id res chain seq x y z
N MET A 1 5.65 -23.21 -4.64
CA MET A 1 6.82 -22.61 -3.98
C MET A 1 6.28 -21.47 -3.15
N ASP A 2 6.71 -21.40 -1.89
CA ASP A 2 6.30 -20.33 -0.99
C ASP A 2 7.19 -19.12 -1.24
N GLU A 3 6.60 -17.92 -1.23
CA GLU A 3 7.32 -16.65 -1.41
C GLU A 3 7.29 -15.87 -0.10
N VAL A 4 8.42 -15.29 0.27
CA VAL A 4 8.58 -14.49 1.49
C VAL A 4 8.84 -13.04 1.10
N PHE A 5 8.06 -12.13 1.67
CA PHE A 5 8.19 -10.69 1.48
C PHE A 5 8.56 -10.01 2.80
N LEU A 6 9.41 -8.98 2.74
CA LEU A 6 9.87 -8.20 3.88
C LEU A 6 9.35 -6.77 3.75
N LEU A 7 8.44 -6.37 4.63
CA LEU A 7 7.86 -5.02 4.64
C LEU A 7 8.68 -4.08 5.51
N SER A 8 8.97 -2.87 5.02
CA SER A 8 9.60 -1.81 5.81
C SER A 8 9.07 -0.43 5.46
N ASP A 9 9.03 0.43 6.47
CA ASP A 9 8.83 1.86 6.32
C ASP A 9 10.17 2.57 6.07
N VAL A 10 10.15 3.74 5.44
CA VAL A 10 11.36 4.56 5.19
C VAL A 10 11.65 5.50 6.35
N ASP A 11 10.62 5.98 7.04
CA ASP A 11 10.69 7.06 8.03
C ASP A 11 11.84 6.96 9.05
N GLU A 12 12.06 5.81 9.67
CA GLU A 12 13.12 5.60 10.67
C GLU A 12 14.25 4.68 10.17
N PHE A 13 14.10 4.10 8.97
CA PHE A 13 14.94 3.01 8.50
C PHE A 13 15.70 3.29 7.20
N TYR A 14 15.67 4.50 6.65
CA TYR A 14 16.35 4.81 5.38
C TYR A 14 17.82 4.36 5.35
N GLU A 15 18.62 4.71 6.37
CA GLU A 15 20.04 4.36 6.40
C GLU A 15 20.27 2.83 6.49
N GLN A 16 19.41 2.14 7.23
CA GLN A 16 19.44 0.69 7.39
C GLN A 16 19.06 0.00 6.08
N LEU A 17 18.00 0.47 5.42
CA LEU A 17 17.57 0.01 4.11
C LEU A 17 18.67 0.20 3.08
N GLN A 18 19.29 1.37 3.03
CA GLN A 18 20.41 1.63 2.11
C GLN A 18 21.57 0.65 2.33
N LYS A 19 21.94 0.37 3.59
CA LYS A 19 22.98 -0.61 3.94
C LYS A 19 22.58 -2.01 3.50
N ILE A 20 21.35 -2.44 3.78
CA ILE A 20 20.84 -3.76 3.41
C ILE A 20 20.86 -3.92 1.88
N LEU A 21 20.26 -2.97 1.16
CA LEU A 21 20.13 -2.99 -0.29
C LEU A 21 21.50 -2.91 -0.98
N SER A 22 22.48 -2.20 -0.43
CA SER A 22 23.84 -2.16 -1.02
C SER A 22 24.70 -3.37 -0.68
N SER A 23 24.43 -4.09 0.42
CA SER A 23 25.34 -5.11 0.96
C SER A 23 25.36 -6.46 0.22
N LYS A 24 24.31 -6.77 -0.56
CA LYS A 24 24.17 -8.06 -1.24
C LYS A 24 23.86 -7.89 -2.73
N PRO A 25 24.04 -8.90 -3.60
CA PRO A 25 23.47 -8.91 -4.95
C PRO A 25 21.95 -9.05 -4.92
N ALA A 26 21.23 -8.51 -5.91
CA ALA A 26 19.75 -8.51 -5.94
C ALA A 26 19.12 -9.90 -5.72
N ALA A 27 19.74 -10.97 -6.24
CA ALA A 27 19.28 -12.35 -6.09
C ALA A 27 19.31 -12.89 -4.65
N ASP A 28 20.03 -12.25 -3.72
CA ASP A 28 20.18 -12.68 -2.32
C ASP A 28 19.71 -11.60 -1.31
N ARG A 29 19.09 -10.52 -1.79
CA ARG A 29 18.58 -9.42 -0.94
C ARG A 29 17.23 -9.75 -0.28
N GLY A 30 16.50 -10.74 -0.79
CA GLY A 30 15.10 -11.01 -0.43
C GLY A 30 14.11 -10.03 -1.08
N ASN A 31 12.82 -10.36 -1.03
CA ASN A 31 11.77 -9.54 -1.65
C ASN A 31 11.34 -8.41 -0.69
N TRP A 32 12.08 -7.30 -0.70
CA TRP A 32 11.70 -6.12 0.07
C TRP A 32 10.52 -5.38 -0.55
N ILE A 33 9.64 -4.93 0.32
CA ILE A 33 8.50 -4.07 0.03
C ILE A 33 8.64 -2.84 0.92
N ILE A 34 9.03 -1.73 0.31
CA ILE A 34 9.34 -0.49 1.02
C ILE A 34 8.24 0.55 0.75
N SER A 35 7.84 1.29 1.79
CA SER A 35 6.86 2.39 1.68
C SER A 35 7.40 3.69 2.28
N ASN A 36 7.23 4.81 1.59
CA ASN A 36 7.73 6.11 2.04
C ASN A 36 6.58 7.14 2.16
N PRO A 37 6.32 7.71 3.35
CA PRO A 37 7.10 7.54 4.58
C PRO A 37 6.88 6.20 5.28
N CYS A 38 5.70 5.60 5.13
CA CYS A 38 5.31 4.36 5.82
C CYS A 38 4.16 3.65 5.10
N PHE A 39 3.78 2.46 5.59
CA PHE A 39 2.75 1.58 5.02
C PHE A 39 1.39 2.27 4.80
N GLU A 40 1.04 3.30 5.57
CA GLU A 40 -0.21 4.03 5.38
C GLU A 40 -0.35 4.66 3.98
N ILE A 41 0.72 4.85 3.22
CA ILE A 41 0.64 5.25 1.80
C ILE A 41 -0.03 4.19 0.95
N TRP A 42 0.28 2.91 1.17
CA TRP A 42 -0.39 1.82 0.49
C TRP A 42 -1.89 1.82 0.80
N LEU A 43 -2.21 1.97 2.09
CA LEU A 43 -3.60 2.05 2.51
C LEU A 43 -4.29 3.25 1.90
N TYR A 44 -3.64 4.42 1.82
CA TYR A 44 -4.20 5.60 1.16
C TYR A 44 -4.54 5.29 -0.30
N TYR A 45 -3.62 4.66 -1.03
CA TYR A 45 -3.82 4.30 -2.44
C TYR A 45 -4.91 3.25 -2.67
N CYS A 46 -5.23 2.42 -1.68
CA CYS A 46 -6.38 1.53 -1.78
C CYS A 46 -7.73 2.29 -1.83
N TYR A 47 -7.80 3.57 -1.39
CA TYR A 47 -9.08 4.30 -1.32
C TYR A 47 -9.08 5.66 -2.05
N LYS A 48 -7.90 6.25 -2.29
CA LYS A 48 -7.71 7.61 -2.79
C LYS A 48 -6.50 7.64 -3.72
N ASN A 49 -6.42 8.67 -4.57
CA ASN A 49 -5.33 8.81 -5.54
C ASN A 49 -4.84 10.26 -5.73
N ASP A 50 -5.27 11.19 -4.88
CA ASP A 50 -4.93 12.60 -4.99
C ASP A 50 -3.88 13.02 -3.95
N SER A 51 -2.74 12.31 -3.93
CA SER A 51 -1.71 12.51 -2.89
C SER A 51 -1.15 13.93 -2.90
N THR A 52 -1.11 14.59 -4.06
CA THR A 52 -0.62 15.96 -4.21
C THR A 52 -1.46 16.97 -3.42
N HIS A 53 -2.79 16.81 -3.39
CA HIS A 53 -3.66 17.73 -2.65
C HIS A 53 -3.93 17.22 -1.23
N ASP A 54 -4.28 15.94 -1.08
CA ASP A 54 -4.66 15.33 0.20
C ASP A 54 -3.50 15.30 1.19
N LEU A 55 -2.28 15.05 0.71
CA LEU A 55 -1.09 14.84 1.55
C LEU A 55 -0.10 16.01 1.46
N ALA A 56 -0.48 17.14 0.85
CA ALA A 56 0.37 18.32 0.70
C ALA A 56 1.01 18.78 2.02
N CYS A 57 0.28 18.67 3.13
CA CYS A 57 0.76 19.08 4.45
C CYS A 57 1.88 18.18 5.03
N ILE A 58 2.19 17.05 4.39
CA ILE A 58 3.24 16.11 4.79
C ILE A 58 4.60 16.48 4.19
N GLU A 59 4.63 17.02 2.97
CA GLU A 59 5.88 17.35 2.25
C GLU A 59 6.88 18.20 3.06
N PRO A 60 6.47 19.31 3.70
CA PRO A 60 7.41 20.18 4.41
C PRO A 60 7.91 19.61 5.75
N LEU A 61 7.35 18.49 6.21
CA LEU A 61 7.69 17.92 7.51
C LEU A 61 9.00 17.14 7.47
N THR A 62 9.63 17.01 8.64
CA THR A 62 10.81 16.14 8.78
C THR A 62 10.44 14.67 8.62
N VAL A 63 11.41 13.82 8.28
CA VAL A 63 11.19 12.39 8.03
C VAL A 63 10.45 11.71 9.19
N VAL A 64 10.84 12.01 10.43
CA VAL A 64 10.25 11.45 11.67
C VAL A 64 8.80 11.94 11.93
N GLU A 65 8.44 13.12 11.41
CA GLU A 65 7.10 13.70 11.59
C GLU A 65 6.13 13.25 10.50
N ARG A 66 6.63 12.91 9.32
CA ARG A 66 5.82 12.55 8.15
C ARG A 66 4.90 11.36 8.42
N SER A 67 5.40 10.24 8.95
CA SER A 67 4.57 9.07 9.23
C SER A 67 3.50 9.34 10.30
N LYS A 68 3.86 10.07 11.36
CA LYS A 68 2.93 10.49 12.41
C LYS A 68 1.83 11.41 11.88
N ARG A 69 2.16 12.37 11.03
CA ARG A 69 1.17 13.27 10.43
C ARG A 69 0.32 12.53 9.40
N LEU A 70 0.91 11.64 8.60
CA LEU A 70 0.19 10.85 7.60
C LEU A 70 -0.93 10.05 8.24
N LYS A 71 -0.65 9.32 9.33
CA LYS A 71 -1.69 8.56 10.07
C LYS A 71 -2.87 9.44 10.50
N LYS A 72 -2.59 10.67 10.97
CA LYS A 72 -3.65 11.63 11.37
C LYS A 72 -4.46 12.10 10.15
N VAL A 73 -3.78 12.51 9.09
CA VAL A 73 -4.41 13.00 7.85
C VAL A 73 -5.25 11.92 7.20
N CYS A 74 -4.77 10.69 7.12
CA CYS A 74 -5.53 9.55 6.61
C CYS A 74 -6.84 9.31 7.40
N ASN A 75 -6.82 9.49 8.72
CA ASN A 75 -8.03 9.40 9.56
C ASN A 75 -8.98 10.59 9.37
N GLU A 76 -8.48 11.74 8.93
CA GLU A 76 -9.27 12.93 8.59
C GLU A 76 -9.94 12.78 7.20
N ILE A 77 -9.22 12.21 6.23
CA ILE A 77 -9.68 12.04 4.83
C ILE A 77 -10.74 10.94 4.71
N VAL A 78 -10.53 9.81 5.40
CA VAL A 78 -11.47 8.67 5.37
C VAL A 78 -12.16 8.58 6.71
N LYS A 79 -13.45 8.95 6.73
CA LYS A 79 -14.28 8.88 7.94
C LYS A 79 -14.41 7.43 8.41
N GLY A 80 -13.73 7.08 9.50
CA GLY A 80 -13.60 5.71 10.01
C GLY A 80 -12.15 5.19 10.02
N GLY A 81 -11.26 5.83 9.26
CA GLY A 81 -9.86 5.44 9.11
C GLY A 81 -9.63 4.51 7.91
N LEU A 82 -8.36 4.34 7.53
CA LEU A 82 -7.95 3.40 6.51
C LEU A 82 -7.90 1.99 7.11
N HIS A 83 -8.99 1.23 7.01
CA HIS A 83 -9.04 -0.10 7.60
C HIS A 83 -8.39 -1.14 6.68
N GLY A 84 -7.23 -1.67 7.09
CA GLY A 84 -6.53 -2.72 6.36
C GLY A 84 -7.37 -3.95 6.03
N GLN A 85 -8.45 -4.21 6.79
CA GLN A 85 -9.38 -5.32 6.53
C GLN A 85 -10.16 -5.16 5.22
N TYR A 86 -10.44 -3.92 4.77
CA TYR A 86 -11.11 -3.66 3.49
C TYR A 86 -10.11 -3.31 2.38
N ALA A 87 -8.84 -3.05 2.72
CA ALA A 87 -7.80 -2.77 1.71
C ALA A 87 -7.60 -3.97 0.76
N PHE A 88 -7.93 -5.18 1.21
CA PHE A 88 -7.91 -6.38 0.38
C PHE A 88 -8.94 -6.36 -0.75
N GLU A 89 -10.10 -5.72 -0.53
CA GLU A 89 -11.12 -5.55 -1.56
C GLU A 89 -10.67 -4.55 -2.65
N HIS A 90 -9.70 -3.68 -2.32
CA HIS A 90 -9.21 -2.62 -3.18
C HIS A 90 -7.76 -2.80 -3.63
N LEU A 91 -7.26 -4.04 -3.69
CA LEU A 91 -5.88 -4.28 -4.10
C LEU A 91 -5.63 -3.83 -5.55
N GLN A 92 -6.63 -3.94 -6.43
CA GLN A 92 -6.49 -3.52 -7.83
C GLN A 92 -6.31 -2.00 -7.94
N GLU A 93 -7.17 -1.23 -7.27
CA GLU A 93 -7.08 0.22 -7.18
C GLU A 93 -5.77 0.64 -6.52
N GLY A 94 -5.40 -0.01 -5.42
CA GLY A 94 -4.13 0.21 -4.75
C GLY A 94 -2.93 -0.01 -5.68
N VAL A 95 -2.94 -1.07 -6.50
CA VAL A 95 -1.90 -1.34 -7.50
C VAL A 95 -1.82 -0.23 -8.54
N GLU A 96 -2.95 0.16 -9.13
CA GLU A 96 -3.02 1.21 -10.15
C GLU A 96 -2.48 2.54 -9.63
N HIS A 97 -3.04 3.01 -8.51
CA HIS A 97 -2.65 4.28 -7.90
C HIS A 97 -1.20 4.26 -7.40
N SER A 98 -0.76 3.16 -6.78
CA SER A 98 0.63 3.02 -6.35
C SER A 98 1.60 3.11 -7.53
N LEU A 99 1.28 2.51 -8.68
CA LEU A 99 2.13 2.54 -9.87
C LEU A 99 2.18 3.92 -10.52
N GLU A 100 1.07 4.66 -10.52
CA GLU A 100 1.00 6.03 -11.05
C GLU A 100 1.99 6.97 -10.35
N HIS A 101 2.11 6.85 -9.03
CA HIS A 101 2.98 7.69 -8.20
C HIS A 101 4.34 7.05 -7.89
N TYR A 102 4.64 5.88 -8.45
CA TYR A 102 5.83 5.12 -8.08
C TYR A 102 7.11 5.71 -8.66
N ARG A 103 8.05 6.08 -7.80
CA ARG A 103 9.44 6.38 -8.15
C ARG A 103 10.38 5.93 -7.03
N GLU A 104 11.62 5.59 -7.41
CA GLU A 104 12.72 5.29 -6.50
C GLU A 104 13.79 6.38 -6.60
N ASP A 105 14.59 6.53 -5.56
CA ASP A 105 15.81 7.33 -5.57
C ASP A 105 17.02 6.53 -6.09
N ASN A 106 18.21 7.13 -6.02
CA ASN A 106 19.45 6.51 -6.50
C ASN A 106 19.92 5.30 -5.67
N ASN A 107 19.24 4.98 -4.57
CA ASN A 107 19.53 3.84 -3.69
C ASN A 107 18.46 2.74 -3.80
N ASP A 108 17.61 2.76 -4.84
CA ASP A 108 16.48 1.85 -5.03
C ASP A 108 15.42 1.95 -3.91
N ILE A 109 15.37 3.09 -3.19
CA ILE A 109 14.41 3.35 -2.12
C ILE A 109 13.28 4.24 -2.64
N PRO A 110 11.99 3.89 -2.43
CA PRO A 110 10.86 4.72 -2.83
C PRO A 110 10.97 6.18 -2.35
N VAL A 111 10.70 7.13 -3.23
CA VAL A 111 10.62 8.56 -2.87
C VAL A 111 9.36 8.86 -2.06
N LEU A 112 9.23 10.08 -1.54
CA LEU A 112 8.06 10.46 -0.74
C LEU A 112 6.74 10.16 -1.48
N PHE A 113 5.81 9.53 -0.78
CA PHE A 113 4.52 9.01 -1.27
C PHE A 113 4.59 7.82 -2.23
N ALA A 114 5.77 7.26 -2.50
CA ALA A 114 5.88 6.03 -3.27
C ALA A 114 5.86 4.79 -2.36
N THR A 115 5.31 3.68 -2.87
CA THR A 115 5.30 2.38 -2.19
C THR A 115 5.50 1.22 -3.17
N GLN A 116 6.22 0.19 -2.72
CA GLN A 116 6.40 -1.07 -3.44
C GLN A 116 5.29 -2.09 -3.19
N MET A 117 4.29 -1.76 -2.36
CA MET A 117 3.21 -2.69 -2.01
C MET A 117 2.42 -3.21 -3.22
N HIS A 118 2.41 -2.48 -4.35
CA HIS A 118 1.86 -2.98 -5.61
C HIS A 118 2.47 -4.33 -6.03
N ARG A 119 3.75 -4.58 -5.74
CA ARG A 119 4.41 -5.86 -6.08
C ARG A 119 3.80 -7.03 -5.31
N LEU A 120 3.61 -6.86 -4.00
CA LEU A 120 2.97 -7.86 -3.15
C LEU A 120 1.49 -8.04 -3.51
N ALA A 121 0.76 -6.95 -3.76
CA ALA A 121 -0.64 -6.99 -4.16
C ALA A 121 -0.82 -7.72 -5.50
N GLN A 122 -0.01 -7.41 -6.52
CA GLN A 122 0.00 -8.12 -7.81
C GLN A 122 0.32 -9.60 -7.64
N PHE A 123 1.28 -9.95 -6.78
CA PHE A 123 1.59 -11.34 -6.46
C PHE A 123 0.38 -12.06 -5.85
N ILE A 124 -0.26 -11.47 -4.85
CA ILE A 124 -1.45 -12.05 -4.20
C ILE A 124 -2.58 -12.26 -5.20
N ILE A 125 -2.95 -11.21 -5.96
CA ILE A 125 -4.00 -11.27 -6.99
C ILE A 125 -3.66 -12.36 -8.00
N GLY A 126 -2.44 -12.35 -8.54
CA GLY A 126 -2.00 -13.32 -9.54
C GLY A 126 -2.04 -14.76 -9.04
N ARG A 127 -1.60 -15.01 -7.79
CA ARG A 127 -1.62 -16.35 -7.18
C ARG A 127 -3.04 -16.85 -6.95
N MET A 128 -3.92 -16.01 -6.41
CA MET A 128 -5.32 -16.37 -6.18
C MET A 128 -6.07 -16.58 -7.48
N ASN A 129 -5.86 -15.73 -8.49
CA ASN A 129 -6.57 -15.89 -9.75
C ASN A 129 -6.06 -17.07 -10.57
N ALA A 130 -4.76 -17.40 -10.50
CA ALA A 130 -4.24 -18.65 -11.03
C ALA A 130 -4.87 -19.88 -10.33
N ASN A 131 -5.31 -19.74 -9.08
CA ASN A 131 -6.04 -20.75 -8.34
C ASN A 131 -7.55 -20.54 -8.47
N ALA A 132 -8.12 -20.87 -9.63
CA ALA A 132 -9.56 -20.85 -9.87
C ALA A 132 -10.26 -19.48 -9.74
N ASN A 133 -9.57 -18.37 -10.06
CA ASN A 133 -10.14 -17.01 -10.00
C ASN A 133 -10.67 -16.63 -8.60
N GLU A 134 -10.00 -17.08 -7.54
CA GLU A 134 -10.44 -16.91 -6.15
C GLU A 134 -10.57 -15.44 -5.74
N TYR A 135 -9.69 -14.56 -6.22
CA TYR A 135 -9.74 -13.14 -5.87
C TYR A 135 -10.98 -12.49 -6.51
N ASP A 136 -11.21 -12.74 -7.79
CA ASP A 136 -12.39 -12.23 -8.50
C ASP A 136 -13.70 -12.77 -7.90
N ALA A 137 -13.71 -14.05 -7.48
CA ALA A 137 -14.84 -14.66 -6.81
C ALA A 137 -15.10 -14.02 -5.45
N TYR A 138 -14.05 -13.75 -4.68
CA TYR A 138 -14.13 -13.04 -3.41
C TYR A 138 -14.72 -11.64 -3.58
N LEU A 139 -14.25 -10.85 -4.55
CA LEU A 139 -14.78 -9.50 -4.80
C LEU A 139 -16.26 -9.52 -5.18
N LYS A 140 -16.67 -10.46 -6.04
CA LYS A 140 -18.09 -10.65 -6.40
C LYS A 140 -18.94 -10.95 -5.17
N GLN A 141 -18.45 -11.80 -4.27
CA GLN A 141 -19.18 -12.14 -3.05
C GLN A 141 -19.31 -10.93 -2.11
N GLN A 142 -18.26 -10.11 -1.94
CA GLN A 142 -18.34 -8.89 -1.13
C GLN A 142 -19.35 -7.89 -1.71
N GLN A 143 -19.38 -7.71 -3.02
CA GLN A 143 -20.36 -6.86 -3.68
C GLN A 143 -21.80 -7.32 -3.42
N ILE A 144 -22.06 -8.62 -3.53
CA ILE A 144 -23.38 -9.21 -3.22
C ILE A 144 -23.76 -8.95 -1.75
N ASN A 145 -22.83 -9.21 -0.82
CA ASN A 145 -23.07 -9.00 0.62
C ASN A 145 -23.42 -7.53 0.92
N LEU A 146 -22.70 -6.57 0.31
CA LEU A 146 -22.94 -5.15 0.47
C LEU A 146 -24.31 -4.73 -0.08
N GLU A 147 -24.72 -5.26 -1.24
CA GLU A 147 -26.04 -5.00 -1.82
C GLU A 147 -27.18 -5.56 -0.96
N GLU A 148 -27.01 -6.74 -0.37
CA GLU A 148 -27.99 -7.31 0.56
C GLU A 148 -28.14 -6.48 1.85
N ILE A 149 -27.03 -6.00 2.41
CA ILE A 149 -27.06 -5.13 3.60
C ILE A 149 -27.77 -3.81 3.29
N ARG A 150 -27.50 -3.20 2.13
CA ARG A 150 -28.15 -1.95 1.69
C ARG A 150 -29.67 -2.15 1.56
N LYS A 151 -30.10 -3.21 0.89
CA LYS A 151 -31.53 -3.55 0.76
C LYS A 151 -32.22 -3.75 2.12
N LYS A 152 -31.54 -4.37 3.09
CA LYS A 152 -32.09 -4.56 4.45
C LYS A 152 -32.14 -3.27 5.27
N SER A 153 -31.33 -2.27 4.93
CA SER A 153 -31.28 -0.98 5.64
C SER A 153 -32.30 0.03 5.11
N GLU A 154 -32.89 -0.22 3.94
CA GLU A 154 -33.91 0.61 3.28
C GLU A 154 -35.35 0.17 3.62
N VAL A 155 -35.51 -0.92 4.39
CA VAL A 155 -36.78 -1.48 4.89
C VAL A 155 -36.93 -1.20 6.37
#